data_AF-A0A2A2H966-F1
#
_entry.id   AF-A0A2A2H966-F1
#
_cell.length_a   1.000
_cell.length_b   1.000
_cell.length_c   1.000
_cell.angle_alpha   90.00
_cell.angle_beta   90.00
_cell.angle_gamma   90.00
#
_symmetry.space_group_name_H-M   'P 1'
#
loop_
_entity.id
_entity.type
_entity.pdbx_description
1 polymer ?
#
loop_
_entity_poly.entity_id
_entity_poly.type
_entity_poly.pdbx_seq_one_letter_code
_entity_poly.pdbx_strand_id
1 'polypeptide(L)'
;MRISSRYMGITIIILVFIVLTSGCTSINDFVKSGNGSFSAYNVSFNYPNGWLAFADNQTGGKSISVSKDSSFNGVQFNLQIMNNNGLSEKGVIKDIKNSKTPGWRKISSGTLTIDGKNAYKDVFIYKNGDSNQSMRFEQIYFVKNGKTYLILLQATDNDFDKERQNFDIILNSLKVQ
;
A
#
# COMPACT_ATOMS: atom_id res chain seq x y z
N MET A 1 -61.20 -3.37 -26.51
CA MET A 1 -60.21 -3.78 -25.50
C MET A 1 -59.62 -2.51 -24.89
N ARG A 2 -60.13 -2.06 -23.74
CA ARG A 2 -59.69 -0.83 -23.05
C ARG A 2 -58.44 -1.16 -22.24
N ILE A 3 -57.27 -0.74 -22.73
CA ILE A 3 -56.04 -0.79 -21.94
C ILE A 3 -56.07 0.42 -21.00
N SER A 4 -56.14 0.14 -19.70
CA SER A 4 -56.27 1.11 -18.63
C SER A 4 -55.05 2.05 -18.56
N SER A 5 -55.29 3.37 -18.66
CA SER A 5 -54.32 4.47 -18.49
C SER A 5 -53.63 4.55 -17.12
N ARG A 6 -53.67 3.49 -16.30
CA ARG A 6 -53.06 3.44 -14.96
C ARG A 6 -51.65 2.84 -14.94
N TYR A 7 -51.20 2.21 -16.03
CA TYR A 7 -49.87 1.58 -16.08
C TYR A 7 -48.83 2.35 -16.88
N MET A 8 -49.23 3.37 -17.65
CA MET A 8 -48.31 4.16 -18.49
C MET A 8 -47.47 5.16 -17.67
N GLY A 9 -47.93 5.56 -16.48
CA GLY A 9 -47.15 6.39 -15.56
C GLY A 9 -46.14 5.62 -14.71
N ILE A 10 -46.38 4.32 -14.47
CA ILE A 10 -45.54 3.49 -13.59
C ILE A 10 -44.28 3.00 -14.33
N THR A 11 -44.39 2.70 -15.63
CA THR A 11 -43.25 2.25 -16.44
C THR A 11 -42.20 3.34 -16.68
N ILE A 12 -42.59 4.63 -16.69
CA ILE A 12 -41.65 5.74 -16.86
C ILE A 12 -40.84 6.01 -15.59
N ILE A 13 -41.40 5.78 -14.41
CA ILE A 13 -40.71 6.01 -13.12
C ILE A 13 -39.62 4.97 -12.86
N ILE A 14 -39.82 3.72 -13.30
CA ILE A 14 -38.83 2.63 -13.11
C ILE A 14 -37.61 2.79 -14.05
N LEU A 15 -37.78 3.39 -15.22
CA LEU A 15 -36.71 3.52 -16.21
C LEU A 15 -35.66 4.59 -15.86
N VAL A 16 -36.00 5.54 -14.97
CA VAL A 16 -35.08 6.61 -14.51
C VAL A 16 -34.17 6.14 -13.36
N PHE A 17 -34.52 5.06 -12.65
CA PHE A 17 -33.73 4.57 -11.52
C PHE A 17 -32.50 3.71 -11.91
N ILE A 18 -32.39 3.28 -13.18
CA ILE A 18 -31.30 2.40 -13.63
C ILE A 18 -30.03 3.17 -14.04
N VAL A 19 -30.07 4.51 -14.09
CA VAL A 19 -28.93 5.33 -14.55
C VAL A 19 -27.97 5.72 -13.41
N LEU A 20 -28.25 5.31 -12.16
CA LEU A 20 -27.40 5.65 -11.00
C LEU A 20 -26.38 4.58 -10.60
N THR A 21 -26.28 3.45 -11.32
CA THR A 21 -25.23 2.45 -11.03
C THR A 21 -23.98 2.56 -11.90
N SER A 22 -23.88 3.55 -12.79
CA SER A 22 -22.67 3.82 -13.58
C SER A 22 -21.76 4.89 -12.96
N GLY A 23 -21.77 4.99 -11.62
CA GLY A 23 -20.88 5.86 -10.87
C GLY A 23 -19.67 5.12 -10.31
N CYS A 24 -18.62 4.94 -11.13
CA CYS A 24 -17.19 4.99 -10.77
C CYS A 24 -16.34 4.38 -11.90
N THR A 25 -16.23 5.06 -13.03
CA THR A 25 -15.01 4.98 -13.85
C THR A 25 -14.25 6.27 -13.66
N SER A 26 -13.37 6.27 -12.66
CA SER A 26 -12.37 7.31 -12.48
C SER A 26 -11.05 6.60 -12.24
N ILE A 27 -10.28 6.44 -13.31
CA ILE A 27 -8.83 6.31 -13.21
C ILE A 27 -8.36 7.71 -12.84
N ASN A 28 -8.29 7.97 -11.54
CA ASN A 28 -7.64 9.15 -11.01
C ASN A 28 -6.51 8.62 -10.15
N ASP A 29 -5.26 8.95 -10.51
CA ASP A 29 -4.12 8.84 -9.61
C ASP A 29 -4.50 9.61 -8.33
N PHE A 30 -4.85 8.88 -7.27
CA PHE A 30 -5.47 9.46 -6.09
C PHE A 30 -4.42 10.21 -5.28
N VAL A 31 -4.18 11.49 -5.59
CA VAL A 31 -3.45 12.40 -4.70
C VAL A 31 -4.41 12.87 -3.62
N LYS A 32 -4.44 12.21 -2.47
CA LYS A 32 -5.15 12.71 -1.29
C LYS A 32 -4.19 13.52 -0.42
N SER A 33 -4.19 14.84 -0.61
CA SER A 33 -3.64 15.79 0.36
C SER A 33 -4.73 16.11 1.39
N GLY A 34 -4.62 15.56 2.59
CA GLY A 34 -5.58 15.80 3.68
C GLY A 34 -5.40 14.83 4.86
N ASN A 35 -6.23 14.99 5.90
CA ASN A 35 -6.15 14.19 7.13
C ASN A 35 -6.30 12.68 6.87
N GLY A 36 -5.16 11.98 6.93
CA GLY A 36 -4.95 10.94 7.94
C GLY A 36 -5.56 9.57 7.71
N SER A 37 -6.13 9.26 6.54
CA SER A 37 -6.56 7.89 6.22
C SER A 37 -6.57 7.59 4.72
N PHE A 38 -6.08 6.40 4.38
CA PHE A 38 -6.01 5.85 3.03
C PHE A 38 -6.86 4.57 2.97
N SER A 39 -7.54 4.36 1.83
CA SER A 39 -8.27 3.12 1.56
C SER A 39 -8.32 2.86 0.05
N ALA A 40 -7.63 1.82 -0.41
CA ALA A 40 -7.69 1.31 -1.77
C ALA A 40 -7.19 -0.15 -1.81
N TYR A 41 -7.54 -0.89 -2.87
CA TYR A 41 -7.02 -2.25 -3.09
C TYR A 41 -7.25 -3.24 -1.93
N ASN A 42 -8.36 -3.09 -1.19
CA ASN A 42 -8.66 -3.85 0.03
C ASN A 42 -7.65 -3.65 1.16
N VAL A 43 -6.95 -2.52 1.13
CA VAL A 43 -6.01 -2.07 2.15
C VAL A 43 -6.49 -0.74 2.68
N SER A 44 -6.45 -0.58 4.00
CA SER A 44 -6.66 0.71 4.64
C SER A 44 -5.65 0.95 5.75
N PHE A 45 -5.30 2.21 5.98
CA PHE A 45 -4.41 2.65 7.06
C PHE A 45 -4.53 4.15 7.26
N ASN A 46 -4.06 4.63 8.39
CA ASN A 46 -3.85 6.05 8.69
C ASN A 46 -2.42 6.44 8.34
N TYR A 47 -2.19 7.70 7.98
CA TYR A 47 -0.86 8.21 7.70
C TYR A 47 -0.66 9.59 8.33
N PRO A 48 0.59 10.03 8.57
CA PRO A 48 0.85 11.30 9.22
C PRO A 48 0.27 12.49 8.45
N ASN A 49 -0.19 13.50 9.19
CA ASN A 49 -0.74 14.71 8.58
C ASN A 49 0.32 15.43 7.72
N GLY A 50 -0.11 15.95 6.58
CA GLY A 50 0.77 16.66 5.63
C GLY A 50 1.58 15.74 4.71
N TRP A 51 1.50 14.42 4.87
CA TRP A 51 2.06 13.48 3.91
C TRP A 51 1.12 13.31 2.71
N LEU A 52 1.72 12.95 1.56
CA LEU A 52 1.01 12.67 0.33
C LEU A 52 0.91 11.16 0.13
N ALA A 53 -0.28 10.68 -0.23
CA ALA A 53 -0.51 9.28 -0.57
C ALA A 53 -0.86 9.14 -2.05
N PHE A 54 -0.34 8.09 -2.68
CA PHE A 54 -0.51 7.74 -4.09
C PHE A 54 -0.78 6.23 -4.20
N ALA A 55 -1.57 5.84 -5.19
CA ALA A 55 -1.78 4.45 -5.54
C ALA A 55 -1.65 4.28 -7.05
N ASP A 56 -0.95 3.22 -7.46
CA ASP A 56 -0.73 2.87 -8.85
C ASP A 56 -1.05 1.39 -9.09
N ASN A 57 -1.53 1.10 -10.31
CA ASN A 57 -1.82 -0.23 -10.81
C ASN A 57 -1.37 -0.44 -12.27
N GLN A 58 -0.59 0.48 -12.86
CA GLN A 58 -0.30 0.51 -14.30
C GLN A 58 0.59 -0.64 -14.79
N THR A 59 1.41 -1.24 -13.92
CA THR A 59 2.37 -2.30 -14.29
C THR A 59 1.91 -3.72 -13.90
N GLY A 60 0.63 -3.91 -13.58
CA GLY A 60 0.04 -5.20 -13.20
C GLY A 60 0.23 -5.58 -11.73
N GLY A 61 1.16 -4.92 -11.02
CA GLY A 61 1.23 -4.90 -9.56
C GLY A 61 0.45 -3.73 -8.97
N LYS A 62 -0.18 -3.92 -7.82
CA LYS A 62 -0.83 -2.83 -7.07
C LYS A 62 0.18 -2.26 -6.08
N SER A 63 0.49 -0.98 -6.19
CA SER A 63 1.41 -0.27 -5.29
C SER A 63 0.71 0.91 -4.63
N ILE A 64 1.10 1.18 -3.38
CA ILE A 64 0.66 2.34 -2.61
C ILE A 64 1.91 2.99 -2.03
N SER A 65 2.07 4.29 -2.24
CA SER A 65 3.19 5.08 -1.77
C SER A 65 2.70 6.23 -0.91
N VAL A 66 3.32 6.43 0.24
CA VAL A 66 3.04 7.56 1.14
C VAL A 66 4.35 8.24 1.46
N SER A 67 4.45 9.55 1.23
CA SER A 67 5.70 10.28 1.44
C SER A 67 5.50 11.63 2.12
N LYS A 68 6.50 12.01 2.91
CA LYS A 68 6.57 13.34 3.53
C LYS A 68 6.85 14.43 2.50
N ASP A 69 7.62 14.08 1.48
CA ASP A 69 8.02 14.95 0.38
C ASP A 69 8.28 14.11 -0.90
N SER A 70 8.53 14.77 -2.03
CA SER A 70 8.81 14.13 -3.33
C SER A 70 10.29 13.85 -3.59
N SER A 71 11.17 14.00 -2.59
CA SER A 71 12.60 13.75 -2.74
C SER A 71 12.92 12.27 -2.81
N PHE A 72 13.91 11.91 -3.62
CA PHE A 72 14.46 10.55 -3.67
C PHE A 72 15.03 10.10 -2.31
N ASN A 73 15.60 11.04 -1.54
CA ASN A 73 16.08 10.79 -0.17
C ASN A 73 15.00 11.06 0.89
N GLY A 74 13.76 11.27 0.46
CA GLY A 74 12.63 11.59 1.32
C GLY A 74 12.24 10.44 2.24
N VAL A 75 11.45 10.79 3.25
CA VAL A 75 10.83 9.82 4.17
C VAL A 75 9.62 9.21 3.47
N GLN A 76 9.63 7.89 3.30
CA GLN A 76 8.63 7.20 2.48
C GLN A 76 8.20 5.86 3.07
N PHE A 77 6.93 5.53 2.86
CA PHE A 77 6.32 4.21 3.01
C PHE A 77 5.87 3.75 1.63
N ASN A 78 6.24 2.54 1.24
CA ASN A 78 5.75 1.90 0.03
C ASN A 78 5.16 0.53 0.36
N LEU A 79 4.01 0.19 -0.19
CA LEU A 79 3.38 -1.12 -0.08
C LEU A 79 3.13 -1.66 -1.48
N GLN A 80 3.66 -2.85 -1.77
CA GLN A 80 3.38 -3.61 -2.97
C GLN A 80 2.54 -4.83 -2.62
N ILE A 81 1.49 -5.06 -3.42
CA ILE A 81 0.59 -6.19 -3.26
C ILE A 81 0.78 -7.11 -4.47
N MET A 82 1.26 -8.32 -4.22
CA MET A 82 1.59 -9.31 -5.24
C MET A 82 0.77 -10.58 -5.04
N ASN A 83 0.47 -11.27 -6.14
CA ASN A 83 -0.06 -12.64 -6.05
C ASN A 83 1.05 -13.59 -5.62
N ASN A 84 0.71 -14.62 -4.85
CA ASN A 84 1.69 -15.62 -4.41
C ASN A 84 2.12 -16.59 -5.53
N ASN A 85 1.59 -16.45 -6.74
CA ASN A 85 1.91 -17.28 -7.91
C ASN A 85 1.83 -18.80 -7.64
N GLY A 86 0.89 -19.22 -6.81
CA GLY A 86 0.68 -20.62 -6.44
C GLY A 86 1.62 -21.14 -5.32
N LEU A 87 2.53 -20.32 -4.80
CA LEU A 87 3.37 -20.69 -3.68
C LEU A 87 2.59 -20.70 -2.36
N SER A 88 2.93 -21.68 -1.51
CA SER A 88 2.52 -21.64 -0.09
C SER A 88 3.17 -20.44 0.62
N GLU A 89 2.57 -20.01 1.74
CA GLU A 89 3.15 -18.95 2.58
C GLU A 89 4.62 -19.24 2.95
N LYS A 90 4.93 -20.49 3.34
CA LYS A 90 6.30 -20.92 3.64
C LYS A 90 7.22 -20.81 2.41
N GLY A 91 6.69 -21.10 1.22
CA GLY A 91 7.40 -20.94 -0.05
C GLY A 91 7.76 -19.48 -0.33
N VAL A 92 6.76 -18.59 -0.26
CA VAL A 92 6.96 -17.14 -0.42
C VAL A 92 8.00 -16.61 0.57
N ILE A 93 7.90 -16.97 1.84
CA ILE A 93 8.83 -16.51 2.88
C ILE A 93 10.25 -16.99 2.59
N LYS A 94 10.41 -18.24 2.12
CA LYS A 94 11.72 -18.79 1.75
C LYS A 94 12.31 -18.03 0.56
N ASP A 95 11.51 -17.75 -0.46
CA ASP A 95 11.97 -17.06 -1.67
C ASP A 95 12.41 -15.63 -1.37
N ILE A 96 11.64 -14.88 -0.57
CA ILE A 96 12.02 -13.53 -0.15
C ILE A 96 13.29 -13.54 0.70
N LYS A 97 13.46 -14.50 1.61
CA LYS A 97 14.69 -14.61 2.42
C LYS A 97 15.94 -14.87 1.58
N ASN A 98 15.77 -15.56 0.46
CA ASN A 98 16.86 -15.89 -0.46
C ASN A 98 17.11 -14.79 -1.49
N SER A 99 16.20 -13.81 -1.62
CA SER A 99 16.39 -12.70 -2.53
C SER A 99 17.53 -11.80 -2.02
N LYS A 100 18.36 -11.34 -2.95
CA LYS A 100 19.44 -10.40 -2.67
C LYS A 100 19.17 -9.15 -3.48
N THR A 101 19.19 -8.01 -2.81
CA THR A 101 19.15 -6.69 -3.47
C THR A 101 20.58 -6.20 -3.62
N PRO A 102 21.14 -6.14 -4.85
CA PRO A 102 22.50 -5.68 -5.07
C PRO A 102 22.71 -4.26 -4.50
N GLY A 103 23.87 -4.03 -3.89
CA GLY A 103 24.23 -2.74 -3.28
C GLY A 103 23.63 -2.49 -1.89
N TRP A 104 22.68 -3.30 -1.42
CA TRP A 104 22.07 -3.15 -0.11
C TRP A 104 22.73 -4.07 0.91
N ARG A 105 23.25 -3.49 2.00
CA ARG A 105 23.86 -4.25 3.08
C ARG A 105 22.84 -4.49 4.19
N LYS A 106 22.45 -5.74 4.38
CA LYS A 106 21.59 -6.14 5.51
C LYS A 106 22.32 -5.91 6.83
N ILE A 107 21.66 -5.27 7.79
CA ILE A 107 22.22 -4.99 9.13
C ILE A 107 21.43 -5.63 10.25
N SER A 108 20.15 -5.98 10.03
CA SER A 108 19.32 -6.64 11.04
C SER A 108 18.19 -7.43 10.40
N SER A 109 17.66 -8.40 11.13
CA SER A 109 16.49 -9.20 10.81
C SER A 109 15.63 -9.39 12.06
N GLY A 110 14.31 -9.51 11.87
CA GLY A 110 13.39 -9.75 12.98
C GLY A 110 11.97 -10.05 12.50
N THR A 111 11.03 -10.00 13.43
CA THR A 111 9.61 -10.20 13.17
C THR A 111 8.79 -9.15 13.90
N LEU A 112 7.59 -8.87 13.40
CA LEU A 112 6.57 -8.05 14.04
C LEU A 112 5.18 -8.57 13.66
N THR A 113 4.13 -8.01 14.26
CA THR A 113 2.76 -8.34 13.90
C THR A 113 2.14 -7.20 13.10
N ILE A 114 1.60 -7.50 11.92
CA ILE A 114 0.83 -6.57 11.10
C ILE A 114 -0.54 -7.19 10.85
N ASP A 115 -1.59 -6.48 11.23
CA ASP A 115 -2.99 -6.92 11.07
C ASP A 115 -3.25 -8.37 11.54
N GLY A 116 -2.69 -8.72 12.69
CA GLY A 116 -2.79 -10.06 13.31
C GLY A 116 -1.96 -11.15 12.63
N LYS A 117 -1.13 -10.82 11.64
CA LYS A 117 -0.21 -11.76 10.97
C LYS A 117 1.23 -11.52 11.38
N ASN A 118 1.97 -12.61 11.54
CA ASN A 118 3.41 -12.56 11.72
C ASN A 118 4.05 -12.06 10.42
N ALA A 119 4.72 -10.92 10.50
CA ALA A 119 5.48 -10.31 9.43
C ALA A 119 6.97 -10.42 9.71
N TYR A 120 7.75 -10.63 8.66
CA TYR A 120 9.19 -10.70 8.73
C TYR A 120 9.77 -9.36 8.32
N LYS A 121 10.83 -8.95 9.00
CA LYS A 121 11.48 -7.67 8.83
C LYS A 121 12.96 -7.87 8.57
N ASP A 122 13.49 -7.22 7.55
CA ASP A 122 14.92 -7.05 7.33
C ASP A 122 15.24 -5.56 7.24
N VAL A 123 16.34 -5.14 7.86
CA VAL A 123 16.83 -3.76 7.83
C VAL A 123 18.11 -3.70 7.02
N PHE A 124 18.19 -2.75 6.09
CA PHE A 124 19.30 -2.57 5.18
C PHE A 124 19.85 -1.15 5.24
N ILE A 125 21.13 -1.03 4.94
CA ILE A 125 21.80 0.24 4.65
C ILE A 125 22.23 0.23 3.18
N TYR A 126 21.92 1.32 2.50
CA TYR A 126 22.41 1.61 1.16
C TYR A 126 23.22 2.90 1.22
N LYS A 127 24.40 2.89 0.59
CA LYS A 127 25.21 4.10 0.41
C LYS A 127 25.34 4.34 -1.08
N ASN A 128 24.81 5.46 -1.55
CA ASN A 128 25.09 5.90 -2.91
C ASN A 128 26.56 6.34 -2.97
N GLY A 129 27.32 5.81 -3.95
CA GLY A 129 28.79 5.89 -3.99
C GLY A 129 29.36 7.30 -3.85
N ASP A 130 28.66 8.29 -4.40
CA ASP A 130 29.09 9.70 -4.40
C ASP A 130 28.52 10.54 -3.25
N SER A 131 27.65 9.96 -2.41
CA SER A 131 27.00 10.69 -1.32
C SER A 131 27.61 10.32 0.04
N ASN A 132 27.80 11.34 0.89
CA ASN A 132 28.13 11.13 2.29
C ASN A 132 26.92 10.65 3.13
N GLN A 133 25.76 10.48 2.50
CA GLN A 133 24.52 10.12 3.17
C GLN A 133 24.15 8.67 2.88
N SER A 134 24.00 7.87 3.92
CA SER A 134 23.40 6.54 3.83
C SER A 134 21.87 6.64 3.93
N MET A 135 21.19 5.76 3.21
CA MET A 135 19.78 5.50 3.34
C MET A 135 19.58 4.23 4.15
N ARG A 136 18.59 4.23 5.05
CA ARG A 136 18.15 3.04 5.78
C ARG A 136 16.79 2.61 5.25
N PHE A 137 16.67 1.31 5.02
CA PHE A 137 15.47 0.67 4.53
C PHE A 137 15.03 -0.40 5.51
N GLU A 138 13.75 -0.42 5.85
CA GLU A 138 13.11 -1.52 6.59
C GLU A 138 12.13 -2.21 5.64
N GLN A 139 12.50 -3.40 5.18
CA GLN A 139 11.69 -4.23 4.32
C GLN A 139 10.88 -5.20 5.19
N ILE A 140 9.56 -5.08 5.14
CA ILE A 140 8.64 -5.89 5.92
C ILE A 140 7.78 -6.70 4.94
N TYR A 141 7.61 -7.99 5.18
CA TYR A 141 6.78 -8.82 4.33
C TYR A 141 5.96 -9.83 5.11
N PHE A 142 4.72 -10.05 4.63
CA PHE A 142 3.80 -11.04 5.19
C PHE A 142 2.84 -11.54 4.11
N VAL A 143 2.22 -12.68 4.39
CA VAL A 143 1.23 -13.29 3.51
C VAL A 143 -0.14 -13.29 4.20
N LYS A 144 -1.17 -12.86 3.47
CA LYS A 144 -2.56 -12.92 3.94
C LYS A 144 -3.49 -13.07 2.73
N ASN A 145 -4.52 -13.91 2.86
CA ASN A 145 -5.56 -14.10 1.85
C ASN A 145 -5.02 -14.40 0.43
N GLY A 146 -3.98 -15.24 0.35
CA GLY A 146 -3.36 -15.65 -0.92
C GLY A 146 -2.49 -14.59 -1.61
N LYS A 147 -2.24 -13.47 -0.92
CA LYS A 147 -1.41 -12.36 -1.42
C LYS A 147 -0.19 -12.13 -0.54
N THR A 148 0.86 -11.62 -1.17
CA THR A 148 2.10 -11.17 -0.53
C THR A 148 2.06 -9.66 -0.46
N TYR A 149 2.30 -9.15 0.75
CA TYR A 149 2.40 -7.72 1.02
C TYR A 149 3.86 -7.42 1.33
N LEU A 150 4.49 -6.58 0.50
CA LEU A 150 5.86 -6.12 0.68
C LEU A 150 5.82 -4.64 1.01
N ILE A 151 6.18 -4.30 2.24
CA ILE A 151 6.30 -2.94 2.75
C ILE A 151 7.77 -2.54 2.74
N LEU A 152 8.05 -1.32 2.32
CA LEU A 152 9.36 -0.70 2.41
C LEU A 152 9.20 0.64 3.12
N LEU A 153 9.85 0.77 4.29
CA LEU A 153 10.06 2.05 4.94
C LEU A 153 11.43 2.58 4.56
N GLN A 154 11.52 3.87 4.28
CA GLN A 154 12.75 4.51 3.85
C GLN A 154 12.91 5.87 4.51
N ALA A 155 14.13 6.14 4.97
CA ALA A 155 14.61 7.47 5.31
C ALA A 155 16.14 7.51 5.21
N THR A 156 16.71 8.68 5.43
CA THR A 156 18.15 8.81 5.69
C THR A 156 18.50 8.03 6.96
N ASP A 157 19.69 7.43 7.02
CA ASP A 157 20.09 6.59 8.15
C ASP A 157 20.08 7.35 9.49
N ASN A 158 20.42 8.64 9.46
CA ASN A 158 20.45 9.52 10.63
C ASN A 158 19.06 9.96 11.11
N ASP A 159 18.05 9.93 10.24
CA ASP A 159 16.69 10.37 10.57
C ASP A 159 15.71 9.22 10.70
N PHE A 160 16.07 8.01 10.27
CA PHE A 160 15.16 6.86 10.26
C PHE A 160 14.49 6.60 11.61
N ASP A 161 15.28 6.63 12.70
CA ASP A 161 14.74 6.37 14.04
C ASP A 161 13.88 7.55 14.54
N LYS A 162 14.11 8.77 14.07
CA LYS A 162 13.28 9.95 14.37
C LYS A 162 11.92 9.88 13.66
N GLU A 163 11.89 9.25 12.49
CA GLU A 163 10.68 9.05 11.68
C GLU A 163 9.90 7.79 12.11
N ARG A 164 10.38 7.04 13.12
CA ARG A 164 9.75 5.79 13.58
C ARG A 164 8.29 5.98 13.96
N GLN A 165 7.97 7.05 14.69
CA GLN A 165 6.59 7.35 15.09
C GLN A 165 5.68 7.55 13.87
N ASN A 166 6.19 8.17 12.79
CA ASN A 166 5.44 8.38 11.56
C ASN A 166 5.15 7.07 10.83
N PHE A 167 6.14 6.17 10.77
CA PHE A 167 5.94 4.84 10.21
C PHE A 167 4.98 3.99 11.05
N ASP A 168 5.07 4.07 12.38
CA ASP A 168 4.22 3.29 13.28
C ASP A 168 2.74 3.71 13.19
N ILE A 169 2.43 4.98 12.89
CA ILE A 169 1.05 5.41 12.56
C ILE A 169 0.49 4.57 11.41
N ILE A 170 1.29 4.36 10.36
CA ILE A 170 0.88 3.59 9.17
C ILE A 170 0.81 2.10 9.49
N LEU A 171 1.88 1.52 10.06
CA LEU A 171 1.95 0.09 10.32
C LEU A 171 0.88 -0.40 11.32
N ASN A 172 0.64 0.36 12.39
CA ASN A 172 -0.30 -0.06 13.44
C ASN A 172 -1.77 0.06 13.01
N SER A 173 -2.05 0.93 12.05
CA SER A 173 -3.39 1.11 11.50
C SER A 173 -3.64 0.29 10.24
N LEU A 174 -2.62 -0.37 9.69
CA LEU A 174 -2.72 -1.16 8.47
C LEU A 174 -3.67 -2.35 8.64
N LYS A 175 -4.66 -2.39 7.76
CA LYS A 175 -5.66 -3.45 7.62
C LYS A 175 -5.68 -3.95 6.19
N VAL A 176 -5.73 -5.27 6.03
CA VAL A 176 -5.86 -5.92 4.73
C VAL A 176 -7.04 -6.90 4.73
N GLN A 177 -7.91 -6.78 3.73
CA GLN A 177 -9.13 -7.58 3.55
C GLN A 177 -8.97 -8.63 2.45
#